data_AF-A0A6I9ZX33-F1
#
_entry.id   AF-A0A6I9ZX33-F1
#
_cell.length_a   1.000
_cell.length_b   1.000
_cell.length_c   1.000
_cell.angle_alpha   90.00
_cell.angle_beta   90.00
_cell.angle_gamma   90.00
#
_symmetry.space_group_name_H-M   'P 1'
#
loop_
_entity.id
_entity.type
_entity.pdbx_description
1 polymer ?
#
loop_
_entity_poly.entity_id
_entity_poly.type
_entity_poly.pdbx_seq_one_letter_code
_entity_poly.pdbx_strand_id
1 'polypeptide(L)'
;MAAPCVFWGAAVSYRLFLGGRVSLALRQGVWKAAAAELQILRLRHTTGVTAKKNVAALRRETYTVDFIKKQIEEFNIGKRHLANMMGEDPETFTQEDIDRAIAYLFPSGLFEKQARPIMKHPEQIFPKQRAIQWGEDGRPFHFLFYTGKQSYYSLMHEAYGKLLDVEKRQNQLQAKGLFSEKTKTKDLIGSRWLIKEELEEMLVEKLSDQDYAQFIRLLERLLTAECSAEEEEFVQRFRRSVTVQSRKQLIEPLQYDGQGMAFSTSEGKRKSAKAEAVVYERGSGRIKVNGIDYLLYFPVTQDREQLMFPFHFLDRLGKHDVTCTVSGGGRSSQAGAIRLAMAKALCSFVTEEEVEWMRQAGLLTADPRVRERKKPGQEGARRKFTWKKR
;
A
#
# COMPACT_ATOMS: atom_id res chain seq x y z
N MET A 1 -18.67 -20.77 -27.19
CA MET A 1 -17.59 -21.75 -27.40
C MET A 1 -16.67 -21.68 -26.21
N ALA A 2 -17.03 -22.45 -25.18
CA ALA A 2 -16.41 -22.45 -23.87
C ALA A 2 -15.41 -23.61 -23.81
N ALA A 3 -14.18 -23.31 -23.39
CA ALA A 3 -13.18 -24.30 -23.03
C ALA A 3 -13.33 -24.64 -21.54
N PRO A 4 -13.39 -25.91 -21.13
CA PRO A 4 -13.29 -26.28 -19.73
C PRO A 4 -11.85 -26.67 -19.36
N CYS A 5 -11.41 -26.09 -18.25
CA CYS A 5 -10.24 -26.44 -17.45
C CYS A 5 -10.22 -27.92 -17.05
N VAL A 6 -9.04 -28.54 -17.13
CA VAL A 6 -8.78 -29.87 -16.58
C VAL A 6 -8.24 -29.71 -15.15
N PHE A 7 -8.98 -30.26 -14.19
CA PHE A 7 -8.61 -30.40 -12.78
C PHE A 7 -8.05 -31.83 -12.59
N TRP A 8 -6.87 -31.98 -12.01
CA TRP A 8 -6.30 -33.28 -11.65
C TRP A 8 -6.70 -33.62 -10.20
N GLY A 9 -7.57 -34.62 -10.04
CA GLY A 9 -7.92 -35.23 -8.76
C GLY A 9 -7.02 -36.43 -8.46
N ALA A 10 -6.41 -36.43 -7.28
CA ALA A 10 -5.62 -37.54 -6.76
C ALA A 10 -6.55 -38.70 -6.31
N ALA A 11 -6.32 -39.90 -6.84
CA ALA A 11 -7.01 -41.11 -6.40
C ALA A 11 -6.11 -41.92 -5.46
N VAL A 12 -6.50 -41.98 -4.19
CA VAL A 12 -6.00 -42.95 -3.20
C VAL A 12 -6.77 -44.25 -3.43
N SER A 13 -6.08 -45.37 -3.65
CA SER A 13 -6.71 -46.70 -3.73
C SER A 13 -6.03 -47.66 -2.76
N TYR A 14 -6.73 -47.96 -1.67
CA TYR A 14 -6.52 -49.17 -0.87
C TYR A 14 -7.09 -50.36 -1.66
N ARG A 15 -6.33 -51.46 -1.78
CA ARG A 15 -6.90 -52.77 -2.13
C ARG A 15 -6.32 -53.85 -1.23
N LEU A 16 -7.22 -54.38 -0.40
CA LEU A 16 -7.08 -55.65 0.32
C LEU A 16 -7.71 -56.77 -0.53
N PHE A 17 -7.01 -57.91 -0.51
CA PHE A 17 -7.48 -59.29 -0.51
C PHE A 17 -8.05 -60.02 -1.76
N LEU A 18 -7.61 -61.29 -1.77
CA LEU A 18 -8.21 -62.55 -2.24
C LEU A 18 -7.86 -63.06 -3.64
N GLY A 19 -7.37 -64.30 -3.63
CA GLY A 19 -6.94 -65.07 -4.79
C GLY A 19 -8.04 -65.89 -5.44
N GLY A 20 -7.67 -66.52 -6.56
CA GLY A 20 -8.48 -67.49 -7.29
C GLY A 20 -7.60 -68.29 -8.25
N ARG A 21 -7.66 -69.62 -8.13
CA ARG A 21 -7.14 -70.61 -9.10
C ARG A 21 -7.96 -70.57 -10.38
N VAL A 22 -7.34 -70.85 -11.53
CA VAL A 22 -8.02 -71.38 -12.72
C VAL A 22 -7.20 -72.54 -13.30
N SER A 23 -7.91 -73.61 -13.67
CA SER A 23 -7.38 -74.87 -14.18
C SER A 23 -7.75 -75.09 -15.66
N LEU A 24 -6.87 -75.82 -16.35
CA LEU A 24 -7.08 -76.77 -17.47
C LEU A 24 -7.50 -76.29 -18.87
N ALA A 25 -6.70 -76.72 -19.87
CA ALA A 25 -7.20 -77.39 -21.08
C ALA A 25 -6.10 -78.27 -21.72
N LEU A 26 -6.50 -79.43 -22.23
CA LEU A 26 -5.68 -80.51 -22.78
C LEU A 26 -5.95 -80.64 -24.29
N ARG A 27 -4.93 -80.79 -25.15
CA ARG A 27 -5.05 -81.56 -26.42
C ARG A 27 -3.68 -81.90 -27.04
N GLN A 28 -3.48 -83.22 -27.13
CA GLN A 28 -2.92 -84.02 -28.23
C GLN A 28 -1.50 -83.73 -28.79
N GLY A 29 -0.64 -84.75 -28.64
CA GLY A 29 0.01 -85.37 -29.81
C GLY A 29 1.52 -85.19 -29.94
N VAL A 30 2.20 -86.34 -30.01
CA VAL A 30 3.54 -86.56 -30.59
C VAL A 30 4.73 -86.26 -29.69
N TRP A 31 5.37 -87.33 -29.22
CA TRP A 31 6.70 -87.31 -28.63
C TRP A 31 7.74 -87.12 -29.75
N LYS A 32 8.46 -86.00 -29.73
CA LYS A 32 9.71 -85.81 -30.48
C LYS A 32 10.79 -85.36 -29.50
N ALA A 33 11.99 -85.93 -29.70
CA ALA A 33 13.15 -85.85 -28.84
C ALA A 33 13.46 -84.41 -28.39
N ALA A 34 13.58 -84.22 -27.08
CA ALA A 34 14.04 -82.98 -26.47
C ALA A 34 15.54 -82.83 -26.72
N ALA A 35 15.91 -81.99 -27.70
CA ALA A 35 17.21 -81.34 -27.68
C ALA A 35 17.15 -80.25 -26.59
N ALA A 36 17.94 -80.40 -25.54
CA ALA A 36 18.05 -79.42 -24.47
C ALA A 36 18.75 -78.15 -24.99
N GLU A 37 17.97 -77.18 -25.48
CA GLU A 37 18.44 -75.80 -25.54
C GLU A 37 18.53 -75.26 -24.11
N LEU A 38 19.74 -75.02 -23.63
CA LEU A 38 20.00 -74.28 -22.40
C LEU A 38 19.59 -72.81 -22.59
N GLN A 39 18.31 -72.50 -22.39
CA GLN A 39 17.91 -71.14 -22.06
C GLN A 39 18.40 -70.83 -20.64
N ILE A 40 19.54 -70.13 -20.55
CA ILE A 40 20.01 -69.53 -19.30
C ILE A 40 18.99 -68.46 -18.91
N LEU A 41 18.00 -68.82 -18.10
CA LEU A 41 17.15 -67.88 -17.36
C LEU A 41 18.06 -67.11 -16.40
N ARG A 42 18.54 -65.94 -16.82
CA ARG A 42 19.14 -64.97 -15.90
C ARG A 42 18.04 -64.48 -14.95
N LEU A 43 17.96 -65.10 -13.78
CA LEU A 43 17.23 -64.59 -12.63
C LEU A 43 17.83 -63.22 -12.27
N ARG A 44 17.23 -62.13 -12.77
CA ARG A 44 17.54 -60.77 -12.30
C ARG A 44 16.89 -60.60 -10.94
N HIS A 45 17.65 -60.85 -9.88
CA HIS A 45 17.23 -60.47 -8.54
C HIS A 45 17.26 -58.93 -8.48
N THR A 46 16.09 -58.28 -8.41
CA THR A 46 16.04 -56.87 -7.99
C THR A 46 16.28 -56.82 -6.49
N THR A 47 17.50 -56.48 -6.09
CA THR A 47 17.81 -56.21 -4.68
C THR A 47 17.22 -54.85 -4.31
N GLY A 48 16.20 -54.85 -3.45
CA GLY A 48 15.67 -53.62 -2.87
C GLY A 48 16.65 -53.08 -1.83
N VAL A 49 17.58 -52.20 -2.24
CA VAL A 49 18.46 -51.51 -1.30
C VAL A 49 17.69 -50.36 -0.66
N THR A 50 17.59 -50.35 0.67
CA THR A 50 16.94 -49.24 1.39
C THR A 50 17.76 -47.97 1.21
N ALA A 51 17.19 -46.97 0.52
CA ALA A 51 17.77 -45.64 0.44
C ALA A 51 17.70 -44.95 1.81
N LYS A 52 18.76 -44.23 2.20
CA LYS A 52 18.75 -43.41 3.42
C LYS A 52 17.63 -42.36 3.30
N LYS A 53 16.83 -42.20 4.35
CA LYS A 53 15.79 -41.17 4.39
C LYS A 53 16.45 -39.79 4.34
N ASN A 54 15.92 -38.91 3.50
CA ASN A 54 16.38 -37.53 3.44
C ASN A 54 16.00 -36.80 4.73
N VAL A 55 16.94 -36.05 5.29
CA VAL A 55 16.68 -35.12 6.40
C VAL A 55 16.15 -33.81 5.83
N ALA A 56 15.07 -33.28 6.42
CA ALA A 56 14.50 -32.01 6.00
C ALA A 56 15.51 -30.87 6.24
N ALA A 57 16.06 -30.33 5.14
CA ALA A 57 17.01 -29.22 5.19
C ALA A 57 16.32 -27.86 5.40
N LEU A 58 15.12 -27.66 4.85
CA LEU A 58 14.38 -26.42 4.99
C LEU A 58 13.52 -26.47 6.26
N ARG A 59 13.81 -25.59 7.22
CA ARG A 59 13.00 -25.36 8.42
C ARG A 59 12.63 -23.88 8.49
N ARG A 60 11.44 -23.59 9.02
CA ARG A 60 11.08 -22.21 9.36
C ARG A 60 11.96 -21.76 10.52
N GLU A 61 12.51 -20.57 10.41
CA GLU A 61 13.24 -19.96 11.52
C GLU A 61 12.26 -19.63 12.65
N THR A 62 12.53 -20.16 13.83
CA THR A 62 11.76 -19.92 15.05
C THR A 62 12.65 -19.19 16.04
N TYR A 63 12.16 -18.07 16.58
CA TYR A 63 12.94 -17.24 17.48
C TYR A 63 12.41 -17.45 18.90
N THR A 64 13.23 -18.05 19.75
CA THR A 64 12.87 -18.25 21.15
C THR A 64 12.94 -16.92 21.91
N VAL A 65 12.24 -16.85 23.04
CA VAL A 65 12.27 -15.68 23.91
C VAL A 65 13.71 -15.35 24.34
N ASP A 66 14.51 -16.37 24.64
CA ASP A 66 15.91 -16.19 25.03
C ASP A 66 16.79 -15.68 23.89
N PHE A 67 16.48 -16.07 22.64
CA PHE A 67 17.15 -15.52 21.47
C PHE A 67 16.86 -14.02 21.33
N ILE A 68 15.59 -13.61 21.45
CA ILE A 68 15.20 -12.19 21.38
C ILE A 68 15.86 -11.38 22.50
N LYS A 69 15.91 -11.91 23.73
CA LYS A 69 16.60 -11.25 24.87
C LYS A 69 18.09 -11.00 24.57
N LYS A 70 18.80 -11.99 24.03
CA LYS A 70 20.20 -11.83 23.63
C LYS A 70 20.38 -10.77 22.55
N GLN A 71 19.49 -10.74 21.55
CA GLN A 71 19.53 -9.71 20.50
C GLN A 71 19.28 -8.30 21.05
N ILE A 72 18.46 -8.15 22.09
CA ILE A 72 18.25 -6.85 22.76
C ILE A 72 19.52 -6.39 23.47
N GLU A 73 20.21 -7.29 24.16
CA GLU A 73 21.49 -7.00 24.81
C GLU A 73 22.56 -6.58 23.79
N GLU A 74 22.70 -7.34 22.70
CA GLU A 74 23.62 -7.04 21.59
C GLU A 74 23.29 -5.68 20.94
N PHE A 75 22.01 -5.38 20.71
CA PHE A 75 21.58 -4.09 20.18
C PHE A 75 21.96 -2.93 21.10
N ASN A 76 21.75 -3.06 22.41
CA ASN A 76 22.07 -2.02 23.39
C ASN A 76 23.58 -1.77 23.50
N ILE A 77 24.39 -2.84 23.45
CA ILE A 77 25.86 -2.73 23.42
C ILE A 77 26.31 -2.08 22.11
N GLY A 78 25.79 -2.54 20.98
CA GLY A 78 26.06 -1.98 19.66
C GLY A 78 25.69 -0.50 19.57
N LYS A 79 24.57 -0.09 20.18
CA LYS A 79 24.11 1.30 20.24
C LYS A 79 25.15 2.20 20.92
N ARG A 80 25.69 1.76 22.07
CA ARG A 80 26.74 2.49 22.78
C ARG A 80 28.04 2.57 21.98
N HIS A 81 28.42 1.50 21.29
CA HIS A 81 29.59 1.51 20.41
C HIS A 81 29.41 2.47 19.24
N LEU A 82 28.23 2.49 18.62
CA LEU A 82 27.92 3.39 17.52
C LEU A 82 27.98 4.86 17.97
N ALA A 83 27.39 5.19 19.12
CA ALA A 83 27.47 6.53 19.71
C ALA A 83 28.94 6.94 19.96
N ASN A 84 29.76 6.04 20.52
CA ASN A 84 31.18 6.30 20.74
C ASN A 84 31.96 6.52 19.42
N MET A 85 31.66 5.76 18.36
CA MET A 85 32.28 5.97 17.04
C MET A 85 31.91 7.32 16.42
N MET A 86 30.67 7.77 16.63
CA MET A 86 30.18 9.05 16.13
C MET A 86 30.52 10.24 17.03
N GLY A 87 31.05 10.00 18.24
CA GLY A 87 31.34 11.02 19.23
C GLY A 87 30.11 11.64 19.89
N GLU A 88 28.99 10.92 19.92
CA GLU A 88 27.72 11.35 20.49
C GLU A 88 27.47 10.74 21.88
N ASP A 89 26.59 11.35 22.68
CA ASP A 89 26.21 10.83 24.00
C ASP A 89 25.31 9.57 23.87
N PRO A 90 25.68 8.41 24.45
CA PRO A 90 24.92 7.17 24.29
C PRO A 90 23.49 7.19 24.83
N GLU A 91 23.22 8.00 25.85
CA GLU A 91 21.92 8.05 26.52
C GLU A 91 20.91 8.86 25.71
N THR A 92 21.36 9.96 25.10
CA THR A 92 20.53 10.83 24.24
C THR A 92 20.40 10.28 22.81
N PHE A 93 21.17 9.26 22.44
CA PHE A 93 21.23 8.72 21.09
C PHE A 93 19.90 8.10 20.63
N THR A 94 19.24 8.70 19.65
CA THR A 94 17.93 8.27 19.15
C THR A 94 18.05 7.29 17.97
N GLN A 95 16.92 6.66 17.58
CA GLN A 95 16.91 5.78 16.39
C GLN A 95 17.20 6.55 15.09
N GLU A 96 16.87 7.84 15.02
CA GLU A 96 17.15 8.67 13.84
C GLU A 96 18.66 8.90 13.69
N ASP A 97 19.37 9.07 14.81
CA ASP A 97 20.82 9.21 14.82
C ASP A 97 21.52 7.91 14.45
N ILE A 98 20.99 6.76 14.90
CA ILE A 98 21.43 5.42 14.46
C ILE A 98 21.29 5.29 12.94
N ASP A 99 20.11 5.59 12.39
CA ASP A 99 19.84 5.47 10.95
C ASP A 99 20.75 6.39 10.12
N ARG A 100 21.02 7.62 10.61
CA ARG A 100 21.98 8.55 10.00
C ARG A 100 23.42 8.03 10.05
N ALA A 101 23.86 7.54 11.21
CA ALA A 101 25.20 7.01 11.40
C ALA A 101 25.46 5.80 10.49
N ILE A 102 24.50 4.89 10.38
CA ILE A 102 24.61 3.71 9.51
C ILE A 102 24.63 4.10 8.04
N ALA A 103 23.81 5.06 7.63
CA ALA A 103 23.84 5.57 6.27
C ALA A 103 25.20 6.19 5.90
N TYR A 104 25.91 6.77 6.88
CA TYR A 104 27.26 7.32 6.70
C TYR A 104 28.35 6.23 6.70
N LEU A 105 28.34 5.32 7.67
CA LEU A 105 29.36 4.27 7.83
C LEU A 105 29.24 3.18 6.75
N PHE A 106 28.01 2.85 6.36
CA PHE A 106 27.69 1.81 5.37
C PHE A 106 26.83 2.37 4.24
N PRO A 107 27.39 3.26 3.39
CA PRO A 107 26.61 3.93 2.36
C PRO A 107 26.17 2.93 1.28
N SER A 108 24.86 2.67 1.24
CA SER A 108 24.24 1.78 0.25
C SER A 108 23.38 2.56 -0.74
N GLY A 109 23.75 2.48 -2.02
CA GLY A 109 23.02 3.08 -3.14
C GLY A 109 21.81 2.26 -3.63
N LEU A 110 21.41 1.21 -2.91
CA LEU A 110 20.29 0.36 -3.32
C LEU A 110 18.97 1.15 -3.31
N PHE A 111 18.18 1.01 -4.39
CA PHE A 111 16.86 1.66 -4.48
C PHE A 111 15.87 1.12 -3.45
N GLU A 112 15.92 -0.20 -3.21
CA GLU A 112 15.07 -0.86 -2.23
C GLU A 112 15.56 -0.53 -0.82
N LYS A 113 14.72 0.16 -0.03
CA LYS A 113 15.13 0.66 1.29
C LYS A 113 15.29 -0.49 2.30
N GLN A 114 14.50 -1.55 2.16
CA GLN A 114 14.54 -2.71 3.05
C GLN A 114 15.80 -3.57 2.88
N ALA A 115 16.47 -3.46 1.73
CA ALA A 115 17.72 -4.18 1.45
C ALA A 115 18.98 -3.42 1.87
N ARG A 116 18.83 -2.20 2.41
CA ARG A 116 19.95 -1.41 2.92
C ARG A 116 20.38 -1.95 4.29
N PRO A 117 21.63 -1.65 4.73
CA PRO A 117 22.04 -1.90 6.11
C PRO A 117 21.10 -1.18 7.09
N ILE A 118 20.55 -1.91 8.06
CA ILE A 118 19.62 -1.40 9.07
C ILE A 118 20.02 -2.00 10.41
N MET A 119 20.05 -1.17 11.46
CA MET A 119 20.17 -1.60 12.85
C MET A 119 18.99 -1.00 13.61
N LYS A 120 18.06 -1.85 14.02
CA LYS A 120 16.84 -1.47 14.74
C LYS A 120 16.65 -2.36 15.95
N HIS A 121 15.76 -1.93 16.84
CA HIS A 121 15.36 -2.77 17.96
C HIS A 121 14.81 -4.12 17.47
N PRO A 122 15.16 -5.26 18.10
CA PRO A 122 14.76 -6.60 17.66
C PRO A 122 13.25 -6.77 17.47
N GLU A 123 12.42 -6.10 18.26
CA GLU A 123 10.95 -6.15 18.14
C GLU A 123 10.40 -5.57 16.82
N GLN A 124 11.18 -4.70 16.16
CA GLN A 124 10.83 -4.13 14.85
C GLN A 124 11.38 -4.95 13.68
N ILE A 125 12.37 -5.81 13.94
CA ILE A 125 13.02 -6.64 12.92
C ILE A 125 12.34 -8.00 12.84
N PHE A 126 12.19 -8.67 13.99
CA PHE A 126 11.63 -10.01 14.05
C PHE A 126 10.10 -9.94 14.10
N PRO A 127 9.39 -10.81 13.37
CA PRO A 127 7.94 -10.86 13.43
C PRO A 127 7.47 -11.33 14.81
N LYS A 128 6.40 -10.72 15.33
CA LYS A 128 5.76 -11.16 16.57
C LYS A 128 5.34 -12.62 16.45
N GLN A 129 5.75 -13.44 17.43
CA GLN A 129 5.40 -14.86 17.48
C GLN A 129 4.41 -15.11 18.62
N ARG A 130 3.55 -16.11 18.45
CA ARG A 130 2.67 -16.55 19.54
C ARG A 130 3.51 -17.22 20.62
N ALA A 131 3.19 -16.94 21.88
CA ALA A 131 3.71 -17.69 23.00
C ALA A 131 3.23 -19.15 22.95
N ILE A 132 3.92 -20.00 23.71
CA ILE A 132 3.47 -21.37 23.97
C ILE A 132 2.05 -21.31 24.56
N GLN A 133 1.13 -22.11 24.03
CA GLN A 133 -0.31 -22.00 24.32
C GLN A 133 -0.80 -22.98 25.40
N TRP A 134 0.09 -23.83 25.93
CA TRP A 134 -0.19 -24.83 26.96
C TRP A 134 0.96 -24.92 27.98
N GLY A 135 0.65 -25.38 29.19
CA GLY A 135 1.65 -25.63 30.23
C GLY A 135 2.39 -26.95 30.05
N GLU A 136 3.27 -27.27 31.00
CA GLU A 136 3.95 -28.58 31.06
C GLU A 136 2.97 -29.75 31.26
N ASP A 137 1.80 -29.46 31.86
CA ASP A 137 0.67 -30.38 32.01
C ASP A 137 -0.05 -30.69 30.69
N GLY A 138 0.27 -29.96 29.62
CA GLY A 138 -0.37 -30.08 28.31
C GLY A 138 -1.76 -29.45 28.23
N ARG A 139 -2.23 -28.75 29.28
CA ARG A 139 -3.53 -28.08 29.27
C ARG A 139 -3.42 -26.72 28.57
N PRO A 140 -4.27 -26.41 27.57
CA PRO A 140 -4.29 -25.10 26.94
C PRO A 140 -4.71 -23.99 27.92
N PHE A 141 -4.08 -22.82 27.81
CA PHE A 141 -4.40 -21.66 28.67
C PHE A 141 -5.74 -21.01 28.33
N HIS A 142 -6.12 -21.00 27.04
CA HIS A 142 -7.33 -20.36 26.56
C HIS A 142 -8.43 -21.39 26.26
N PHE A 143 -9.67 -21.10 26.67
CA PHE A 143 -10.80 -22.02 26.48
C PHE A 143 -11.18 -22.22 25.02
N LEU A 144 -11.01 -21.19 24.16
CA LEU A 144 -11.22 -21.29 22.70
C LEU A 144 -10.01 -21.83 21.94
N PHE A 145 -9.01 -22.42 22.60
CA PHE A 145 -7.80 -22.94 21.94
C PHE A 145 -8.12 -23.90 20.78
N TYR A 146 -9.05 -24.84 20.98
CA TYR A 146 -9.39 -25.87 19.99
C TYR A 146 -10.15 -25.34 18.76
N THR A 147 -10.51 -24.05 18.72
CA THR A 147 -11.05 -23.41 17.51
C THR A 147 -9.96 -23.15 16.45
N GLY A 148 -8.68 -23.18 16.85
CA GLY A 148 -7.53 -22.85 16.01
C GLY A 148 -7.27 -21.35 15.82
N LYS A 149 -8.27 -20.50 16.08
CA LYS A 149 -8.23 -19.02 15.99
C LYS A 149 -8.72 -18.40 17.29
N GLN A 150 -8.04 -18.71 18.37
CA GLN A 150 -8.52 -18.38 19.72
C GLN A 150 -8.63 -16.87 19.94
N SER A 151 -7.68 -16.07 19.41
CA SER A 151 -7.66 -14.63 19.63
C SER A 151 -8.80 -13.97 18.86
N TYR A 152 -9.03 -14.38 17.61
CA TYR A 152 -10.14 -13.89 16.80
C TYR A 152 -11.50 -14.22 17.43
N TYR A 153 -11.74 -15.47 17.81
CA TYR A 153 -13.03 -15.84 18.40
C TYR A 153 -13.23 -15.28 19.81
N SER A 154 -12.16 -15.01 20.56
CA SER A 154 -12.25 -14.24 21.82
C SER A 154 -12.77 -12.83 21.56
N LEU A 155 -12.20 -12.13 20.57
CA LEU A 155 -12.69 -10.80 20.18
C LEU A 155 -14.13 -10.82 19.69
N MET A 156 -14.50 -11.82 18.88
CA MET A 156 -15.88 -11.98 18.42
C MET A 156 -16.84 -12.23 19.58
N HIS A 157 -16.42 -13.05 20.56
CA HIS A 157 -17.21 -13.35 21.75
C HIS A 157 -17.38 -12.12 22.65
N GLU A 158 -16.31 -11.37 22.87
CA GLU A 158 -16.33 -10.10 23.63
C GLU A 158 -17.22 -9.05 22.94
N ALA A 159 -17.06 -8.86 21.63
CA ALA A 159 -17.87 -7.91 20.86
C ALA A 159 -19.36 -8.28 20.89
N TYR A 160 -19.67 -9.57 20.73
CA TYR A 160 -21.04 -10.07 20.82
C TYR A 160 -21.61 -9.93 22.24
N GLY A 161 -20.80 -10.16 23.27
CA GLY A 161 -21.16 -9.93 24.66
C GLY A 161 -21.57 -8.48 24.92
N LYS A 162 -20.75 -7.51 24.47
CA LYS A 162 -21.07 -6.08 24.56
C LYS A 162 -22.36 -5.74 23.80
N LEU A 163 -22.60 -6.34 22.65
CA LEU A 163 -23.83 -6.15 21.89
C LEU A 163 -25.06 -6.65 22.68
N LEU A 164 -24.98 -7.83 23.29
CA LEU A 164 -26.06 -8.35 24.15
C LEU A 164 -26.30 -7.47 25.38
N ASP A 165 -25.25 -6.90 25.97
CA ASP A 165 -25.37 -6.00 27.10
C ASP A 165 -26.09 -4.69 26.73
N VAL A 166 -25.81 -4.17 25.53
CA VAL A 166 -26.54 -3.03 24.96
C VAL A 166 -28.01 -3.38 24.73
N GLU A 167 -28.31 -4.53 24.12
CA GLU A 167 -29.70 -4.98 23.91
C GLU A 167 -30.47 -5.16 25.22
N LYS A 168 -29.85 -5.77 26.25
CA LYS A 168 -30.44 -5.89 27.59
C LYS A 168 -30.73 -4.52 28.22
N ARG A 169 -29.80 -3.58 28.11
CA ARG A 169 -29.95 -2.21 28.64
C ARG A 169 -31.09 -1.48 27.93
N GLN A 170 -31.16 -1.59 26.60
CA GLN A 170 -32.25 -1.03 25.81
C GLN A 170 -33.61 -1.61 26.20
N ASN A 171 -33.71 -2.94 26.36
CA ASN A 171 -34.94 -3.59 26.81
C ASN A 171 -35.38 -3.11 28.20
N GLN A 172 -34.44 -2.91 29.13
CA GLN A 172 -34.74 -2.36 30.45
C GLN A 172 -35.22 -0.89 30.40
N LEU A 173 -34.66 -0.08 29.50
CA LEU A 173 -35.11 1.31 29.29
C LEU A 173 -36.50 1.37 28.65
N GLN A 174 -36.77 0.50 27.68
CA GLN A 174 -38.10 0.34 27.07
C GLN A 174 -39.15 -0.10 28.10
N ALA A 175 -38.83 -1.09 28.95
CA ALA A 175 -39.72 -1.53 30.03
C ALA A 175 -40.04 -0.41 31.03
N LYS A 176 -39.13 0.56 31.21
CA LYS A 176 -39.31 1.74 32.06
C LYS A 176 -39.94 2.94 31.33
N GLY A 177 -40.25 2.83 30.04
CA GLY A 177 -40.84 3.91 29.23
C GLY A 177 -39.89 5.09 28.94
N LEU A 178 -38.58 4.94 29.17
CA LEU A 178 -37.56 5.99 29.02
C LEU A 178 -36.77 5.87 27.71
N PHE A 179 -37.27 5.10 26.74
CA PHE A 179 -36.58 4.89 25.48
C PHE A 179 -36.61 6.16 24.63
N SER A 180 -35.43 6.65 24.24
CA SER A 180 -35.27 7.79 23.35
C SER A 180 -34.87 7.29 21.96
N GLU A 181 -35.72 7.46 20.95
CA GLU A 181 -35.42 7.04 19.56
C GLU A 181 -34.29 7.84 18.89
N LYS A 182 -33.80 8.91 19.52
CA LYS A 182 -32.79 9.80 18.92
C LYS A 182 -31.41 9.15 18.98
N THR A 183 -31.12 8.32 17.98
CA THR A 183 -29.77 7.86 17.67
C THR A 183 -28.92 9.09 17.37
N LYS A 184 -28.01 9.43 18.28
CA LYS A 184 -27.02 10.49 18.02
C LYS A 184 -26.14 10.00 16.87
N THR A 185 -26.29 10.60 15.69
CA THR A 185 -25.40 10.37 14.55
C THR A 185 -24.01 10.83 14.96
N LYS A 186 -23.08 9.89 15.16
CA LYS A 186 -21.68 10.19 15.48
C LYS A 186 -20.95 10.60 14.21
N ASP A 187 -20.21 11.71 14.26
CA ASP A 187 -19.36 12.14 13.16
C ASP A 187 -18.16 11.18 13.03
N LEU A 188 -18.16 10.33 12.01
CA LEU A 188 -17.09 9.37 11.74
C LEU A 188 -16.03 9.92 10.79
N ILE A 189 -16.19 11.17 10.33
CA ILE A 189 -15.33 11.82 9.34
C ILE A 189 -13.90 11.89 9.89
N GLY A 190 -12.93 11.39 9.12
CA GLY A 190 -11.52 11.37 9.52
C GLY A 190 -11.10 10.14 10.32
N SER A 191 -11.93 9.10 10.40
CA SER A 191 -11.54 7.80 10.95
C SER A 191 -11.85 6.66 9.98
N ARG A 192 -11.04 5.60 10.00
CA ARG A 192 -11.26 4.36 9.27
C ARG A 192 -11.16 3.15 10.21
N TRP A 193 -11.77 2.04 9.81
CA TRP A 193 -11.54 0.75 10.44
C TRP A 193 -10.08 0.27 10.23
N LEU A 194 -9.59 -0.58 11.13
CA LEU A 194 -8.32 -1.30 10.89
C LEU A 194 -8.43 -2.10 9.61
N ILE A 195 -7.37 -2.09 8.81
CA ILE A 195 -7.28 -2.99 7.65
C ILE A 195 -7.02 -4.41 8.16
N LYS A 196 -7.38 -5.42 7.36
CA LYS A 196 -7.14 -6.83 7.66
C LYS A 196 -5.71 -7.10 8.16
N GLU A 197 -4.69 -6.56 7.48
CA GLU A 197 -3.28 -6.75 7.85
C GLU A 197 -2.97 -6.20 9.26
N GLU A 198 -3.52 -5.03 9.61
CA GLU A 198 -3.38 -4.43 10.93
C GLU A 198 -4.08 -5.27 12.01
N LEU A 199 -5.22 -5.89 11.67
CA LEU A 199 -5.96 -6.77 12.57
C LEU A 199 -5.22 -8.10 12.79
N GLU A 200 -4.64 -8.67 11.74
CA GLU A 200 -3.79 -9.87 11.82
C GLU A 200 -2.56 -9.64 12.68
N GLU A 201 -1.92 -8.47 12.56
CA GLU A 201 -0.77 -8.09 13.39
C GLU A 201 -1.16 -7.95 14.86
N MET A 202 -2.28 -7.28 15.14
CA MET A 202 -2.77 -7.07 16.51
C MET A 202 -3.11 -8.40 17.19
N LEU A 203 -3.70 -9.35 16.45
CA LEU A 203 -4.08 -10.66 16.98
C LEU A 203 -2.95 -11.69 16.94
N VAL A 204 -1.91 -11.45 16.15
CA VAL A 204 -0.88 -12.45 15.78
C VAL A 204 -1.54 -13.71 15.22
N GLU A 205 -2.61 -13.55 14.43
CA GLU A 205 -3.38 -14.63 13.81
C GLU A 205 -3.67 -14.34 12.35
N LYS A 206 -3.65 -15.39 11.51
CA LYS A 206 -4.06 -15.28 10.12
C LYS A 206 -5.57 -15.29 10.00
N LEU A 207 -6.12 -14.38 9.22
CA LEU A 207 -7.55 -14.21 9.03
C LEU A 207 -7.95 -14.43 7.56
N SER A 208 -9.17 -14.91 7.35
CA SER A 208 -9.78 -14.86 6.02
C SER A 208 -10.48 -13.52 5.81
N ASP A 209 -10.74 -13.16 4.56
CA ASP A 209 -11.47 -11.92 4.24
C ASP A 209 -12.91 -11.98 4.75
N GLN A 210 -13.49 -13.20 4.80
CA GLN A 210 -14.81 -13.43 5.35
C GLN A 210 -14.84 -13.18 6.86
N ASP A 211 -13.85 -13.69 7.60
CA ASP A 211 -13.72 -13.47 9.05
C ASP A 211 -13.64 -11.97 9.35
N TYR A 212 -12.77 -11.26 8.64
CA TYR A 212 -12.64 -9.80 8.76
C TYR A 212 -13.98 -9.08 8.48
N ALA A 213 -14.67 -9.45 7.39
CA ALA A 213 -15.97 -8.85 7.07
C ALA A 213 -17.07 -9.17 8.09
N GLN A 214 -17.03 -10.33 8.75
CA GLN A 214 -17.96 -10.64 9.85
C GLN A 214 -17.68 -9.78 11.07
N PHE A 215 -16.40 -9.60 11.43
CA PHE A 215 -16.01 -8.76 12.55
C PHE A 215 -16.41 -7.30 12.35
N ILE A 216 -16.15 -6.72 11.17
CA ILE A 216 -16.57 -5.35 10.86
C ILE A 216 -18.08 -5.19 10.93
N ARG A 217 -18.86 -6.15 10.41
CA ARG A 217 -20.33 -6.13 10.51
C ARG A 217 -20.83 -6.10 11.96
N LEU A 218 -20.15 -6.80 12.88
CA LEU A 218 -20.48 -6.74 14.31
C LEU A 218 -20.19 -5.37 14.91
N LEU A 219 -19.05 -4.76 14.58
CA LEU A 219 -18.70 -3.42 15.07
C LEU A 219 -19.62 -2.33 14.51
N GLU A 220 -20.02 -2.44 13.24
CA GLU A 220 -21.01 -1.56 12.63
C GLU A 220 -22.37 -1.69 13.31
N ARG A 221 -22.82 -2.92 13.59
CA ARG A 221 -24.05 -3.16 14.35
C ARG A 221 -23.95 -2.59 15.77
N LEU A 222 -22.79 -2.69 16.42
CA LEU A 222 -22.56 -2.10 17.74
C LEU A 222 -22.70 -0.59 17.70
N LEU A 223 -22.17 0.08 16.66
CA LEU A 223 -22.27 1.53 16.48
C LEU A 223 -23.68 2.03 16.15
N THR A 224 -24.51 1.22 15.49
CA THR A 224 -25.92 1.57 15.26
C THR A 224 -26.74 1.52 16.55
N ALA A 225 -26.29 0.76 17.54
CA ALA A 225 -26.93 0.70 18.84
C ALA A 225 -26.48 1.87 19.74
N GLU A 226 -27.22 2.10 20.83
CA GLU A 226 -26.87 3.14 21.82
C GLU A 226 -25.67 2.68 22.67
N CYS A 227 -24.47 2.90 22.15
CA CYS A 227 -23.21 2.65 22.86
C CYS A 227 -23.11 3.54 24.11
N SER A 228 -22.63 2.99 25.22
CA SER A 228 -22.10 3.79 26.33
C SER A 228 -20.60 4.02 26.12
N ALA A 229 -19.95 4.74 27.06
CA ALA A 229 -18.54 5.10 26.96
C ALA A 229 -17.61 3.87 26.86
N GLU A 230 -17.91 2.78 27.57
CA GLU A 230 -17.08 1.56 27.51
C GLU A 230 -17.09 0.91 26.13
N GLU A 231 -18.26 0.87 25.49
CA GLU A 231 -18.42 0.29 24.16
C GLU A 231 -17.77 1.20 23.10
N GLU A 232 -17.78 2.51 23.31
CA GLU A 232 -17.05 3.47 22.47
C GLU A 232 -15.53 3.26 22.56
N GLU A 233 -14.99 3.12 23.77
CA GLU A 233 -13.56 2.82 23.98
C GLU A 233 -13.17 1.49 23.33
N PHE A 234 -14.04 0.48 23.42
CA PHE A 234 -13.82 -0.80 22.74
C PHE A 234 -13.76 -0.63 21.22
N VAL A 235 -14.70 0.09 20.61
CA VAL A 235 -14.72 0.35 19.17
C VAL A 235 -13.54 1.22 18.73
N GLN A 236 -13.12 2.19 19.56
CA GLN A 236 -12.00 3.08 19.31
C GLN A 236 -10.69 2.32 19.11
N ARG A 237 -10.48 1.20 19.81
CA ARG A 237 -9.30 0.30 19.63
C ARG A 237 -9.19 -0.20 18.20
N PHE A 238 -10.34 -0.36 17.52
CA PHE A 238 -10.42 -0.84 16.15
C PHE A 238 -10.53 0.28 15.11
N ARG A 239 -10.25 1.54 15.48
CA ARG A 239 -10.24 2.67 14.57
C ARG A 239 -8.86 3.31 14.46
N ARG A 240 -8.58 3.85 13.27
CA ARG A 240 -7.38 4.64 12.97
C ARG A 240 -7.81 6.01 12.45
N SER A 241 -7.12 7.04 12.91
CA SER A 241 -7.29 8.39 12.36
C SER A 241 -6.75 8.43 10.92
N VAL A 242 -7.49 9.13 10.06
CA VAL A 242 -7.11 9.37 8.67
C VAL A 242 -6.81 10.85 8.55
N THR A 243 -5.58 11.17 8.15
CA THR A 243 -5.18 12.53 7.85
C THR A 243 -5.83 12.98 6.54
N VAL A 244 -6.95 13.71 6.65
CA VAL A 244 -7.59 14.33 5.48
C VAL A 244 -6.78 15.57 5.10
N GLN A 245 -5.93 15.44 4.09
CA GLN A 245 -5.23 16.60 3.54
C GLN A 245 -6.23 17.51 2.85
N SER A 246 -6.22 18.79 3.22
CA SER A 246 -7.03 19.81 2.56
C SER A 246 -6.62 19.95 1.11
N ARG A 247 -7.60 20.07 0.20
CA ARG A 247 -7.36 20.37 -1.22
C ARG A 247 -7.18 21.87 -1.48
N LYS A 248 -7.22 22.71 -0.44
CA LYS A 248 -7.02 24.15 -0.58
C LYS A 248 -5.63 24.42 -1.16
N GLN A 249 -5.58 25.29 -2.17
CA GLN A 249 -4.33 25.73 -2.77
C GLN A 249 -3.56 26.58 -1.75
N LEU A 250 -2.25 26.38 -1.63
CA LEU A 250 -1.38 27.27 -0.88
C LEU A 250 -1.26 28.60 -1.63
N ILE A 251 -1.62 29.70 -0.96
CA ILE A 251 -1.54 31.06 -1.49
C ILE A 251 -0.12 31.59 -1.22
N GLU A 252 0.54 32.07 -2.26
CA GLU A 252 1.88 32.66 -2.13
C GLU A 252 1.81 34.02 -1.40
N PRO A 253 2.75 34.33 -0.51
CA PRO A 253 2.77 35.63 0.16
C PRO A 253 3.05 36.77 -0.84
N LEU A 254 2.35 37.89 -0.66
CA LEU A 254 2.57 39.10 -1.44
C LEU A 254 3.94 39.71 -1.11
N GLN A 255 4.67 40.05 -2.16
CA GLN A 255 5.96 40.74 -2.09
C GLN A 255 5.77 42.18 -2.57
N TYR A 256 6.66 43.07 -2.17
CA TYR A 256 6.65 44.49 -2.57
C TYR A 256 7.95 44.83 -3.26
N ASP A 257 7.87 45.55 -4.38
CA ASP A 257 9.06 46.04 -5.07
C ASP A 257 9.61 47.33 -4.42
N GLY A 258 10.73 47.83 -4.94
CA GLY A 258 11.33 49.09 -4.46
C GLY A 258 10.48 50.34 -4.70
N GLN A 259 9.40 50.22 -5.49
CA GLN A 259 8.42 51.28 -5.74
C GLN A 259 7.17 51.13 -4.87
N GLY A 260 7.11 50.10 -4.02
CA GLY A 260 5.98 49.80 -3.13
C GLY A 260 4.81 49.08 -3.79
N MET A 261 4.98 48.56 -5.02
CA MET A 261 3.95 47.82 -5.74
C MET A 261 3.92 46.36 -5.28
N ALA A 262 2.72 45.88 -4.91
CA ALA A 262 2.52 44.49 -4.55
C ALA A 262 2.59 43.59 -5.78
N PHE A 263 3.34 42.50 -5.69
CA PHE A 263 3.43 41.46 -6.70
C PHE A 263 3.48 40.06 -6.08
N SER A 264 3.14 39.06 -6.88
CA SER A 264 3.23 37.65 -6.52
C SER A 264 4.04 36.92 -7.57
N THR A 265 4.94 36.04 -7.13
CA THR A 265 5.77 35.21 -8.01
C THR A 265 5.36 33.76 -7.88
N SER A 266 5.20 33.06 -9.00
CA SER A 266 4.95 31.61 -8.98
C SER A 266 5.55 30.89 -10.18
N GLU A 267 5.70 29.57 -10.03
CA GLU A 267 6.30 28.68 -11.00
C GLU A 267 5.28 27.75 -11.67
N GLY A 268 5.47 27.55 -12.97
CA GLY A 268 4.70 26.65 -13.81
C GLY A 268 5.59 25.70 -14.59
N LYS A 269 5.15 24.45 -14.75
CA LYS A 269 5.84 23.44 -15.54
C LYS A 269 4.85 22.71 -16.45
N ARG A 270 5.23 22.56 -17.73
CA ARG A 270 4.47 21.74 -18.69
C ARG A 270 5.43 21.04 -19.64
N LYS A 271 5.35 19.71 -19.70
CA LYS A 271 6.30 18.87 -20.45
C LYS A 271 7.75 19.22 -20.03
N SER A 272 8.57 19.71 -20.96
CA SER A 272 9.94 20.17 -20.71
C SER A 272 10.06 21.69 -20.55
N ALA A 273 8.97 22.45 -20.67
CA ALA A 273 8.97 23.89 -20.44
C ALA A 273 8.80 24.21 -18.95
N LYS A 274 9.60 25.15 -18.47
CA LYS A 274 9.49 25.74 -17.13
C LYS A 274 9.29 27.25 -17.29
N ALA A 275 8.37 27.81 -16.52
CA ALA A 275 8.05 29.22 -16.53
C ALA A 275 8.01 29.75 -15.10
N GLU A 276 8.49 30.98 -14.93
CA GLU A 276 8.32 31.79 -13.74
C GLU A 276 7.53 33.03 -14.16
N ALA A 277 6.49 33.36 -13.40
CA ALA A 277 5.64 34.52 -13.67
C ALA A 277 5.54 35.40 -12.43
N VAL A 278 5.81 36.68 -12.65
CA VAL A 278 5.60 37.77 -11.70
C VAL A 278 4.34 38.51 -12.14
N VAL A 279 3.33 38.51 -11.28
CA VAL A 279 2.05 39.21 -11.51
C VAL A 279 1.94 40.37 -10.53
N TYR A 280 1.75 41.57 -11.06
CA TYR A 280 1.58 42.79 -10.28
C TYR A 280 0.09 43.02 -9.95
N GLU A 281 -0.18 43.53 -8.75
CA GLU A 281 -1.56 43.76 -8.27
C GLU A 281 -2.34 44.70 -9.18
N ARG A 282 -1.71 45.81 -9.59
CA ARG A 282 -2.31 46.83 -10.45
C ARG A 282 -1.48 46.99 -11.71
N GLY A 283 -2.15 47.02 -12.84
CA GLY A 283 -1.52 47.16 -14.15
C GLY A 283 -2.50 47.58 -15.24
N SER A 284 -2.01 47.58 -16.48
CA SER A 284 -2.75 47.94 -17.69
C SER A 284 -2.96 46.74 -18.62
N GLY A 285 -2.69 45.52 -18.17
CA GLY A 285 -2.81 44.30 -18.98
C GLY A 285 -1.58 43.99 -19.82
N ARG A 286 -0.41 44.56 -19.49
CA ARG A 286 0.82 44.33 -20.25
C ARG A 286 1.42 42.99 -19.84
N ILE A 287 1.61 42.11 -20.82
CA ILE A 287 2.22 40.79 -20.60
C ILE A 287 3.54 40.74 -21.37
N LYS A 288 4.66 40.63 -20.66
CA LYS A 288 5.99 40.47 -21.25
C LYS A 288 6.49 39.05 -21.04
N VAL A 289 6.92 38.40 -22.12
CA VAL A 289 7.53 37.06 -22.14
C VAL A 289 8.99 37.20 -22.56
N ASN A 290 9.93 36.87 -21.65
CA ASN A 290 11.38 37.00 -21.89
C ASN A 290 11.79 38.41 -22.37
N GLY A 291 11.15 39.46 -21.84
CA GLY A 291 11.40 40.86 -22.22
C GLY A 291 10.73 41.32 -23.51
N ILE A 292 10.05 40.43 -24.23
CA ILE A 292 9.33 40.71 -25.47
C ILE A 292 7.82 40.74 -25.18
N ASP A 293 7.05 41.52 -25.95
CA ASP A 293 5.59 41.52 -25.82
C ASP A 293 4.97 40.16 -26.19
N TYR A 294 3.95 39.73 -25.45
CA TYR A 294 3.34 38.40 -25.61
C TYR A 294 2.75 38.18 -27.02
N LEU A 295 2.31 39.26 -27.69
CA LEU A 295 1.77 39.21 -29.05
C LEU A 295 2.84 38.81 -30.08
N LEU A 296 4.07 39.29 -29.88
CA LEU A 296 5.22 38.99 -30.74
C LEU A 296 5.82 37.62 -30.39
N TYR A 297 5.88 37.28 -29.10
CA TYR A 297 6.42 36.00 -28.65
C TYR A 297 5.53 34.82 -29.05
N PHE A 298 4.21 34.97 -28.93
CA PHE A 298 3.21 33.97 -29.32
C PHE A 298 2.40 34.45 -30.54
N PRO A 299 2.89 34.22 -31.77
CA PRO A 299 2.17 34.63 -32.98
C PRO A 299 0.86 33.86 -33.18
N VAL A 300 0.75 32.65 -32.62
CA VAL A 300 -0.41 31.77 -32.78
C VAL A 300 -1.49 32.08 -31.74
N THR A 301 -2.72 32.30 -32.20
CA THR A 301 -3.86 32.66 -31.34
C THR A 301 -4.13 31.65 -30.24
N GLN A 302 -4.01 30.35 -30.51
CA GLN A 302 -4.21 29.29 -29.51
C GLN A 302 -3.32 29.48 -28.26
N ASP A 303 -2.08 29.95 -28.43
CA ASP A 303 -1.17 30.15 -27.31
C ASP A 303 -1.55 31.40 -26.50
N ARG A 304 -2.05 32.44 -27.18
CA ARG A 304 -2.58 33.66 -26.54
C ARG A 304 -3.87 33.38 -25.75
N GLU A 305 -4.75 32.55 -26.27
CA GLU A 305 -5.96 32.10 -25.56
C GLU A 305 -5.61 31.39 -24.25
N GLN A 306 -4.55 30.57 -24.23
CA GLN A 306 -4.07 29.92 -23.00
C GLN A 306 -3.59 30.93 -21.97
N LEU A 307 -2.95 32.03 -22.39
CA LEU A 307 -2.51 33.09 -21.48
C LEU A 307 -3.69 33.92 -20.96
N MET A 308 -4.71 34.13 -21.79
CA MET A 308 -5.91 34.90 -21.45
C MET A 308 -6.83 34.16 -20.47
N PHE A 309 -6.87 32.83 -20.54
CA PHE A 309 -7.85 32.00 -19.82
C PHE A 309 -7.91 32.25 -18.29
N PRO A 310 -6.80 32.34 -17.52
CA PRO A 310 -6.87 32.60 -16.08
C PRO A 310 -7.49 33.97 -15.73
N PHE A 311 -7.18 35.00 -16.50
CA PHE A 311 -7.69 36.37 -16.28
C PHE A 311 -9.14 36.52 -16.72
N HIS A 312 -9.50 35.85 -17.82
CA HIS A 312 -10.88 35.82 -18.29
C HIS A 312 -11.79 35.06 -17.33
N PHE A 313 -11.33 33.94 -16.78
CA PHE A 313 -12.10 33.14 -15.81
C PHE A 313 -12.44 33.91 -14.52
N LEU A 314 -11.61 34.89 -14.15
CA LEU A 314 -11.78 35.73 -12.95
C LEU A 314 -12.35 37.12 -13.25
N ASP A 315 -12.75 37.41 -14.50
CA ASP A 315 -13.21 38.74 -14.93
C ASP A 315 -12.23 39.89 -14.59
N ARG A 316 -10.93 39.63 -14.73
CA ARG A 316 -9.80 40.54 -14.41
C ARG A 316 -8.90 40.86 -15.61
N LEU A 317 -9.44 40.77 -16.83
CA LEU A 317 -8.72 41.19 -18.03
C LEU A 317 -8.33 42.67 -17.95
N GLY A 318 -7.07 42.98 -18.24
CA GLY A 318 -6.56 44.35 -18.26
C GLY A 318 -6.24 44.98 -16.89
N LYS A 319 -6.42 44.26 -15.79
CA LYS A 319 -6.20 44.80 -14.43
C LYS A 319 -4.80 44.57 -13.87
N HIS A 320 -4.07 43.59 -14.41
CA HIS A 320 -2.77 43.15 -13.91
C HIS A 320 -1.70 43.28 -15.00
N ASP A 321 -0.47 43.60 -14.59
CA ASP A 321 0.70 43.50 -15.47
C ASP A 321 1.48 42.22 -15.11
N VAL A 322 2.01 41.55 -16.13
CA VAL A 322 2.69 40.27 -15.99
C VAL A 322 4.06 40.34 -16.65
N THR A 323 5.08 39.95 -15.90
CA THR A 323 6.41 39.70 -16.46
C THR A 323 6.73 38.22 -16.24
N CYS A 324 6.98 37.49 -17.31
CA CYS A 324 7.28 36.07 -17.23
C CYS A 324 8.58 35.72 -17.96
N THR A 325 9.31 34.78 -17.38
CA THR A 325 10.49 34.16 -17.97
C THR A 325 10.15 32.70 -18.26
N VAL A 326 10.45 32.23 -19.46
CA VAL A 326 10.15 30.86 -19.88
C VAL A 326 11.33 30.26 -20.61
N SER A 327 11.67 29.02 -20.26
CA SER A 327 12.77 28.27 -20.87
C SER A 327 12.39 26.81 -21.16
N GLY A 328 12.99 26.26 -22.21
CA GLY A 328 12.77 24.88 -22.66
C GLY A 328 11.42 24.63 -23.35
N GLY A 329 11.25 23.38 -23.78
CA GLY A 329 10.04 22.94 -24.48
C GLY A 329 9.84 23.56 -25.86
N GLY A 330 8.60 23.53 -26.35
CA GLY A 330 8.16 24.25 -27.55
C GLY A 330 6.99 25.19 -27.26
N ARG A 331 6.53 25.88 -28.31
CA ARG A 331 5.53 26.97 -28.26
C ARG A 331 4.33 26.71 -27.33
N SER A 332 3.57 25.64 -27.59
CA SER A 332 2.35 25.33 -26.81
C SER A 332 2.62 24.81 -25.40
N SER A 333 3.79 24.19 -25.17
CA SER A 333 4.20 23.83 -23.80
C SER A 333 4.59 25.05 -22.99
N GLN A 334 5.25 26.04 -23.60
CA GLN A 334 5.59 27.29 -22.94
C GLN A 334 4.34 28.08 -22.55
N ALA A 335 3.39 28.25 -23.47
CA ALA A 335 2.11 28.91 -23.17
C ALA A 335 1.36 28.25 -22.01
N GLY A 336 1.31 26.92 -21.97
CA GLY A 336 0.67 26.20 -20.86
C GLY A 336 1.46 26.23 -19.54
N ALA A 337 2.79 26.34 -19.59
CA ALA A 337 3.62 26.53 -18.39
C ALA A 337 3.38 27.92 -17.80
N ILE A 338 3.37 28.96 -18.64
CA ILE A 338 3.09 30.34 -18.23
C ILE A 338 1.65 30.45 -17.69
N ARG A 339 0.67 29.83 -18.34
CA ARG A 339 -0.72 29.78 -17.85
C ARG A 339 -0.80 29.28 -16.40
N LEU A 340 -0.11 28.19 -16.07
CA LEU A 340 -0.08 27.64 -14.72
C LEU A 340 0.61 28.59 -13.73
N ALA A 341 1.74 29.18 -14.11
CA ALA A 341 2.47 30.14 -13.29
C ALA A 341 1.62 31.38 -12.98
N MET A 342 0.98 31.96 -14.00
CA MET A 342 0.09 33.11 -13.85
C MET A 342 -1.14 32.78 -13.00
N ALA A 343 -1.77 31.62 -13.23
CA ALA A 343 -2.93 31.21 -12.44
C ALA A 343 -2.61 31.07 -10.95
N LYS A 344 -1.44 30.52 -10.60
CA LYS A 344 -0.99 30.40 -9.21
C LYS A 344 -0.63 31.74 -8.59
N ALA A 345 0.09 32.59 -9.33
CA ALA A 345 0.43 33.93 -8.88
C ALA A 345 -0.85 34.76 -8.62
N LEU A 346 -1.84 34.65 -9.50
CA LEU A 346 -3.13 35.31 -9.35
C LEU A 346 -3.89 34.91 -8.07
N CYS A 347 -3.64 33.73 -7.50
CA CYS A 347 -4.29 33.27 -6.26
C CYS A 347 -4.06 34.23 -5.08
N SER A 348 -3.00 35.03 -5.08
CA SER A 348 -2.69 35.99 -4.01
C SER A 348 -3.57 37.25 -4.04
N PHE A 349 -4.28 37.52 -5.15
CA PHE A 349 -5.09 38.73 -5.34
C PHE A 349 -6.60 38.46 -5.40
N VAL A 350 -7.02 37.22 -5.16
CA VAL A 350 -8.39 36.72 -5.29
C VAL A 350 -8.91 36.15 -3.98
N THR A 351 -10.22 35.96 -3.89
CA THR A 351 -10.89 35.36 -2.73
C THR A 351 -10.68 33.85 -2.67
N GLU A 352 -10.82 33.24 -1.50
CA GLU A 352 -10.67 31.78 -1.34
C GLU A 352 -11.66 30.98 -2.21
N GLU A 353 -12.87 31.51 -2.44
CA GLU A 353 -13.89 30.86 -3.28
C GLU A 353 -13.48 30.84 -4.76
N GLU A 354 -12.98 31.96 -5.27
CA GLU A 354 -12.44 32.06 -6.64
C GLU A 354 -11.27 31.09 -6.85
N VAL A 355 -10.38 30.95 -5.85
CA VAL A 355 -9.27 29.98 -5.90
C VAL A 355 -9.80 28.55 -6.03
N GLU A 356 -10.86 28.20 -5.30
CA GLU A 356 -11.47 26.88 -5.38
C GLU A 356 -12.14 26.66 -6.77
N TRP A 357 -12.76 27.68 -7.35
CA TRP A 357 -13.27 27.61 -8.73
C TRP A 357 -12.14 27.39 -9.75
N MET A 358 -11.01 28.10 -9.61
CA MET A 358 -9.83 27.89 -10.47
C MET A 358 -9.26 26.49 -10.32
N ARG A 359 -9.28 25.93 -9.10
CA ARG A 359 -8.86 24.55 -8.83
C ARG A 359 -9.77 23.56 -9.57
N GLN A 360 -11.09 23.76 -9.49
CA GLN A 360 -12.08 22.91 -10.16
C GLN A 360 -12.02 23.02 -11.69
N ALA A 361 -11.72 24.22 -12.22
CA ALA A 361 -11.49 24.45 -13.65
C ALA A 361 -10.16 23.87 -14.17
N GLY A 362 -9.30 23.34 -13.30
CA GLY A 362 -8.02 22.74 -13.67
C GLY A 362 -6.92 23.76 -14.04
N LEU A 363 -7.07 25.02 -13.62
CA LEU A 363 -6.07 26.08 -13.84
C LEU A 363 -4.83 25.91 -12.95
N LEU A 364 -5.03 25.39 -11.74
CA LEU A 364 -3.99 25.25 -10.70
C LEU A 364 -3.31 23.87 -10.72
N THR A 365 -3.79 22.94 -11.54
CA THR A 365 -3.25 21.57 -11.62
C THR A 365 -2.17 21.48 -12.71
N ALA A 366 -1.00 20.96 -12.34
CA ALA A 366 0.05 20.67 -13.31
C ALA A 366 -0.34 19.48 -14.22
N ASP A 367 -0.17 19.63 -15.54
CA ASP A 367 -0.48 18.56 -16.50
C ASP A 367 0.59 17.45 -16.44
N PRO A 368 0.27 16.24 -15.95
CA PRO A 368 1.25 15.16 -15.80
C PRO A 368 1.58 14.47 -17.13
N ARG A 369 0.92 14.82 -18.24
CA ARG A 369 1.12 14.15 -19.54
C ARG A 369 2.48 14.52 -20.12
N VAL A 370 3.40 13.56 -20.11
CA VAL A 370 4.76 13.66 -20.67
C VAL A 370 4.94 12.62 -21.78
N ARG A 371 5.87 12.89 -22.72
CA ARG A 371 6.20 11.94 -23.78
C ARG A 371 6.72 10.64 -23.17
N GLU A 372 6.02 9.55 -23.46
CA GLU A 372 6.43 8.23 -23.03
C GLU A 372 7.66 7.73 -23.80
N ARG A 373 8.57 7.03 -23.12
CA ARG A 373 9.77 6.46 -23.75
C ARG A 373 9.43 5.37 -24.77
N LYS A 374 10.25 5.25 -25.82
CA LYS A 374 10.24 4.11 -26.76
C LYS A 374 10.67 2.83 -26.03
N LYS A 375 10.13 1.68 -26.43
CA LYS A 375 10.51 0.36 -25.90
C LYS A 375 11.36 -0.38 -26.93
N PRO A 376 12.37 -1.16 -26.49
CA PRO A 376 13.06 -2.08 -27.39
C PRO A 376 12.06 -3.09 -27.99
N GLY A 377 12.29 -3.53 -29.22
CA GLY A 377 11.36 -4.41 -29.95
C GLY A 377 10.06 -3.75 -30.43
N GLN A 378 9.95 -2.42 -30.36
CA GLN A 378 8.77 -1.66 -30.83
C GLN A 378 9.21 -0.48 -31.69
N GLU A 379 8.35 -0.06 -32.61
CA GLU A 379 8.60 1.08 -33.50
C GLU A 379 8.50 2.41 -32.73
N GLY A 380 7.52 2.54 -31.84
CA GLY A 380 7.30 3.73 -31.01
C GLY A 380 7.15 3.40 -29.52
N ALA A 381 6.60 4.36 -28.77
CA ALA A 381 6.27 4.13 -27.35
C ALA A 381 5.14 3.09 -27.18
N ARG A 382 4.21 3.03 -28.16
CA ARG A 382 3.06 2.13 -28.18
C ARG A 382 2.92 1.39 -29.52
N ARG A 383 3.26 2.04 -30.65
CA ARG A 383 3.25 1.45 -32.00
C ARG A 383 4.21 0.26 -32.07
N LYS A 384 3.69 -0.89 -32.51
CA LYS A 384 4.47 -2.10 -32.79
C LYS A 384 4.89 -2.11 -34.27
N PHE A 385 5.93 -2.87 -34.59
CA PHE A 385 6.23 -3.18 -35.98
C PHE A 385 5.10 -3.97 -36.62
N THR A 386 5.00 -3.92 -37.94
CA THR A 386 4.05 -4.72 -38.71
C THR A 386 4.29 -6.20 -38.43
N TRP A 387 3.31 -6.86 -37.83
CA TRP A 387 3.36 -8.29 -37.59
C TRP A 387 3.05 -9.04 -38.89
N LYS A 388 3.99 -9.89 -39.34
CA LYS A 388 3.79 -10.78 -40.48
C LYS A 388 3.33 -12.14 -39.95
N LYS A 389 2.11 -12.56 -40.32
CA LYS A 389 1.50 -13.82 -39.88
C LYS A 389 2.05 -15.06 -40.61
N ARG A 390 2.54 -14.88 -41.84
CA ARG A 390 2.82 -15.93 -42.81
C ARG A 390 4.28 -16.33 -42.81
#